data_AF-A0A8T6EDP0-F1
#
_entry.id   AF-A0A8T6EDP0-F1
#
_cell.length_a   1.000
_cell.length_b   1.000
_cell.length_c   1.000
_cell.angle_alpha   90.00
_cell.angle_beta   90.00
_cell.angle_gamma   90.00
#
_symmetry.space_group_name_H-M   'P 1'
#
loop_
_entity.id
_entity.type
_entity.pdbx_description
1 polymer ?
#
loop_
_entity_poly.entity_id
_entity_poly.type
_entity_poly.pdbx_seq_one_letter_code
_entity_poly.pdbx_strand_id
1 'polypeptide(L)'
;MAQQPQRFIESCYHPEDLQTATQGRRLVGYVLDSLIVVLTFGIGWLVWLLLAAPRGQSPGKQLLGMYIIRNDGSRAGGAYTWVRELIIKVLLFGGLFAVLGAMTGGLGQLLWVVPALWCVWDAERQCLWDKVGSTYIAHSPQGYRPLTAAEMAVRGEQPPAAGGIPTGRVEAPEPPEPSGLMDYPREAASMREQSNAERLRELQRLHSEGQITDEEYEEQRAQIMDEL
;
A
#
# COMPACT_ATOMS: atom_id res chain seq x y z
N MET A 1 5.15 -32.68 18.04
CA MET A 1 5.11 -31.45 17.22
C MET A 1 4.99 -30.28 18.17
N ALA A 2 6.04 -29.47 18.36
CA ALA A 2 5.94 -28.29 19.20
C ALA A 2 4.98 -27.31 18.51
N GLN A 3 3.88 -26.94 19.18
CA GLN A 3 3.05 -25.81 18.74
C GLN A 3 3.98 -24.60 18.61
N GLN A 4 4.15 -24.09 17.39
CA GLN A 4 4.85 -22.81 17.22
C GLN A 4 4.10 -21.77 18.06
N PRO A 5 4.81 -20.92 18.83
CA PRO A 5 4.15 -19.89 19.61
C PRO A 5 3.27 -19.05 18.68
N GLN A 6 1.96 -19.05 18.96
CA GLN A 6 1.00 -18.30 18.16
C GLN A 6 1.32 -16.82 18.34
N ARG A 7 1.82 -16.20 17.28
CA ARG A 7 2.21 -14.79 17.26
C ARG A 7 0.98 -13.90 17.19
N PHE A 8 1.15 -12.64 17.58
CA PHE A 8 0.05 -11.70 17.71
C PHE A 8 -0.80 -11.54 16.44
N ILE A 9 -0.18 -11.40 15.26
CA ILE A 9 -0.93 -11.23 13.99
C ILE A 9 -1.76 -12.46 13.68
N GLU A 10 -1.18 -13.64 13.85
CA GLU A 10 -1.80 -14.94 13.65
C GLU A 10 -2.88 -15.27 14.72
N SER A 11 -2.99 -14.45 15.77
CA SER A 11 -4.10 -14.51 16.72
C SER A 11 -5.29 -13.64 16.29
N CYS A 12 -5.05 -12.61 15.48
CA CYS A 12 -6.07 -11.65 15.03
C CYS A 12 -6.55 -11.88 13.60
N TYR A 13 -5.77 -12.61 12.79
CA TYR A 13 -5.98 -12.75 11.35
C TYR A 13 -5.68 -14.15 10.85
N HIS A 14 -6.36 -14.55 9.78
CA HIS A 14 -6.02 -15.78 9.09
C HIS A 14 -4.66 -15.64 8.37
N PRO A 15 -3.81 -16.70 8.38
CA PRO A 15 -2.51 -16.66 7.71
C PRO A 15 -2.58 -16.40 6.21
N GLU A 16 -3.73 -16.66 5.57
CA GLU A 16 -3.97 -16.35 4.16
C GLU A 16 -4.10 -14.84 3.90
N ASP A 17 -4.62 -14.09 4.86
CA ASP A 17 -4.80 -12.65 4.79
C ASP A 17 -3.55 -11.91 5.28
N LEU A 18 -3.11 -12.21 6.51
CA LEU A 18 -2.00 -11.53 7.17
C LEU A 18 -1.14 -12.51 7.96
N GLN A 19 0.16 -12.35 7.82
CA GLN A 19 1.16 -13.10 8.57
C GLN A 19 2.15 -12.14 9.22
N THR A 20 2.75 -12.52 10.34
CA THR A 20 3.82 -11.71 10.92
C THR A 20 4.99 -11.61 9.94
N ALA A 21 5.37 -10.39 9.55
CA ALA A 21 6.46 -10.18 8.62
C ALA A 21 7.76 -10.79 9.15
N THR A 22 8.43 -11.56 8.30
CA THR A 22 9.75 -12.17 8.59
C THR A 22 10.80 -11.11 8.91
N GLN A 23 11.83 -11.48 9.67
CA GLN A 23 12.94 -10.57 9.98
C GLN A 23 13.58 -9.98 8.71
N GLY A 24 13.81 -10.82 7.68
CA GLY A 24 14.36 -10.40 6.39
C GLY A 24 13.52 -9.32 5.71
N ARG A 25 12.21 -9.53 5.55
CA ARG A 25 11.30 -8.52 4.95
C ARG A 25 11.33 -7.19 5.72
N ARG A 26 11.40 -7.23 7.05
CA ARG A 26 11.49 -6.00 7.88
C ARG A 26 12.79 -5.24 7.63
N LEU A 27 13.91 -5.96 7.57
CA LEU A 27 15.22 -5.37 7.26
C LEU A 27 15.28 -4.81 5.83
N VAL A 28 14.78 -5.56 4.84
CA VAL A 28 14.68 -5.09 3.45
C VAL A 28 13.81 -3.84 3.36
N GLY A 29 12.68 -3.79 4.08
CA GLY A 29 11.82 -2.60 4.11
C GLY A 29 12.54 -1.37 4.68
N TYR A 30 13.34 -1.57 5.72
CA TYR A 30 14.17 -0.51 6.30
C TYR A 30 15.28 -0.04 5.35
N VAL A 31 15.97 -0.96 4.68
CA VAL A 31 16.98 -0.64 3.67
C VAL A 31 16.35 0.11 2.51
N LEU A 32 15.15 -0.30 2.08
CA LEU A 32 14.44 0.33 0.98
C LEU A 32 13.97 1.75 1.34
N ASP A 33 13.40 1.95 2.53
CA ASP A 33 13.10 3.29 3.05
C ASP A 33 14.38 4.15 3.08
N SER A 34 15.50 3.62 3.59
CA SER A 34 16.78 4.33 3.67
C SER A 34 17.32 4.71 2.27
N LEU A 35 17.24 3.79 1.31
CA LEU A 35 17.67 4.01 -0.07
C LEU A 35 16.83 5.11 -0.73
N ILE A 36 15.51 5.08 -0.55
CA ILE A 36 14.60 6.10 -1.09
C ILE A 36 14.92 7.47 -0.46
N VAL A 37 15.17 7.53 0.85
CA VAL A 37 15.59 8.78 1.51
C VAL A 37 16.89 9.31 0.88
N VAL A 38 17.91 8.47 0.70
CA VAL A 38 19.19 8.91 0.13
C VAL A 38 19.03 9.36 -1.32
N LEU A 39 18.35 8.59 -2.16
CA LEU A 39 18.18 8.89 -3.59
C LEU A 39 17.29 10.11 -3.86
N THR A 40 16.35 10.40 -2.96
CA THR A 40 15.41 11.52 -3.11
C THR A 40 15.74 12.72 -2.24
N PHE A 41 16.92 12.72 -1.60
CA PHE A 41 17.32 13.71 -0.59
C PHE A 41 16.25 13.92 0.50
N GLY A 42 15.56 12.85 0.86
CA GLY A 42 14.47 12.82 1.85
C GLY A 42 13.13 13.38 1.33
N ILE A 43 13.13 14.31 0.38
CA ILE A 43 11.91 15.00 -0.07
C ILE A 43 10.94 14.01 -0.73
N GLY A 44 11.43 13.18 -1.66
CA GLY A 44 10.59 12.18 -2.33
C GLY A 44 10.03 11.15 -1.34
N TRP A 45 10.85 10.72 -0.38
CA TRP A 45 10.39 9.85 0.71
C TRP A 45 9.29 10.50 1.56
N LEU A 46 9.44 11.78 1.93
CA LEU A 46 8.45 12.51 2.72
C LEU A 46 7.12 12.66 2.00
N VAL A 47 7.15 13.04 0.72
CA VAL A 47 5.94 13.16 -0.10
C VAL A 47 5.26 11.80 -0.26
N TRP A 48 6.02 10.74 -0.52
CA TRP A 48 5.45 9.39 -0.62
C TRP A 48 4.87 8.94 0.72
N LEU A 49 5.57 9.18 1.83
CA LEU A 49 5.02 8.91 3.17
C LEU A 49 3.66 9.60 3.38
N LEU A 50 3.42 10.78 2.79
CA LEU A 50 2.17 11.53 3.01
C LEU A 50 1.00 10.77 2.41
N LEU A 51 1.26 10.16 1.26
CA LEU A 51 0.31 9.34 0.52
C LEU A 51 0.18 7.94 1.11
N ALA A 52 1.26 7.34 1.61
CA ALA A 52 1.28 5.97 2.12
C ALA A 52 0.78 5.84 3.56
N ALA A 53 0.99 6.84 4.41
CA ALA A 53 0.66 6.77 5.82
C ALA A 53 -0.84 6.57 6.11
N PRO A 54 -1.81 7.18 5.39
CA PRO A 54 -3.23 6.84 5.55
C PRO A 54 -3.54 5.36 5.31
N ARG A 55 -2.67 4.66 4.58
CA ARG A 55 -2.76 3.21 4.34
C ARG A 55 -2.01 2.38 5.40
N GLY A 56 -1.42 2.99 6.43
CA GLY A 56 -0.65 2.30 7.46
C GLY A 56 0.71 1.80 6.99
N GLN A 57 1.34 2.51 6.04
CA GLN A 57 2.57 2.08 5.37
C GLN A 57 3.59 3.23 5.25
N SER A 58 4.87 2.86 5.17
CA SER A 58 5.94 3.72 4.63
C SER A 58 6.25 3.30 3.18
N PRO A 59 6.96 4.11 2.38
CA PRO A 59 7.29 3.79 0.99
C PRO A 59 7.91 2.38 0.82
N GLY A 60 8.92 2.04 1.63
CA GLY A 60 9.54 0.72 1.59
C GLY A 60 8.62 -0.42 2.03
N LYS A 61 7.70 -0.17 2.97
CA LYS A 61 6.71 -1.18 3.41
C LYS A 61 5.62 -1.39 2.36
N GLN A 62 5.22 -0.33 1.66
CA GLN A 62 4.25 -0.41 0.59
C GLN A 62 4.76 -1.28 -0.56
N LEU A 63 6.04 -1.11 -0.94
CA LEU A 63 6.70 -1.94 -1.96
C LEU A 63 6.81 -3.42 -1.57
N LEU A 64 6.73 -3.73 -0.28
CA LEU A 64 6.83 -5.09 0.25
C LEU A 64 5.49 -5.67 0.72
N GLY A 65 4.36 -4.99 0.46
CA GLY A 65 3.04 -5.46 0.89
C GLY A 65 2.89 -5.59 2.41
N MET A 66 3.57 -4.74 3.17
CA MET A 66 3.56 -4.78 4.64
C MET A 66 2.68 -3.67 5.22
N TYR A 67 2.02 -3.97 6.34
CA TYR A 67 1.14 -3.05 7.06
C TYR A 67 1.56 -2.93 8.52
N ILE A 68 1.41 -1.72 9.07
CA ILE A 68 1.59 -1.45 10.49
C ILE A 68 0.27 -1.74 11.20
N ILE A 69 0.30 -2.69 12.14
CA ILE A 69 -0.83 -3.13 12.95
C ILE A 69 -0.59 -2.68 14.40
N ARG A 70 -1.62 -2.16 15.05
CA ARG A 70 -1.57 -1.75 16.46
C ARG A 70 -1.80 -2.95 17.37
N ASN A 71 -1.52 -2.78 18.66
CA ASN A 71 -1.80 -3.79 19.68
C ASN A 71 -3.29 -4.14 19.84
N ASP A 72 -4.20 -3.32 19.32
CA ASP A 72 -5.64 -3.58 19.26
C ASP A 72 -6.05 -4.43 18.04
N GLY A 73 -5.07 -4.88 17.24
CA GLY A 73 -5.30 -5.65 16.03
C GLY A 73 -5.66 -4.79 14.82
N SER A 74 -6.04 -3.52 15.00
CA SER A 74 -6.40 -2.65 13.88
C SER A 74 -5.18 -2.13 13.12
N ARG A 75 -5.37 -1.80 11.84
CA ARG A 75 -4.33 -1.12 11.06
C ARG A 75 -4.09 0.28 11.62
N ALA A 76 -2.82 0.68 11.68
CA ALA A 76 -2.44 2.04 12.03
C ALA A 76 -3.01 3.07 11.04
N GLY A 77 -3.66 4.11 11.58
CA GLY A 77 -4.15 5.24 10.78
C GLY A 77 -3.04 6.18 10.32
N GLY A 78 -3.40 7.15 9.49
CA GLY A 78 -2.49 8.13 8.89
C GLY A 78 -1.66 8.91 9.91
N ALA A 79 -2.31 9.60 10.83
CA ALA A 79 -1.63 10.42 11.84
C ALA A 79 -0.67 9.61 12.70
N TYR A 80 -1.08 8.42 13.14
CA TYR A 80 -0.24 7.54 13.94
C TYR A 80 0.97 7.04 13.14
N THR A 81 0.78 6.64 11.88
CA THR A 81 1.87 6.20 10.99
C THR A 81 2.88 7.32 10.77
N TRP A 82 2.40 8.55 10.56
CA TRP A 82 3.21 9.76 10.46
C TRP A 82 4.07 10.00 11.70
N VAL A 83 3.43 10.05 12.88
CA VAL A 83 4.11 10.24 14.16
C VAL A 83 5.14 9.15 14.39
N ARG A 84 4.79 7.89 14.13
CA ARG A 84 5.70 6.76 14.35
C ARG A 84 6.91 6.80 13.41
N GLU A 85 6.72 7.11 12.13
CA GLU A 85 7.83 7.13 11.17
C GLU A 85 8.70 8.40 11.32
N LEU A 86 8.14 9.59 11.60
CA LEU A 86 8.95 10.80 11.79
C LEU A 86 9.45 10.99 13.22
N ILE A 87 8.57 10.92 14.21
CA ILE A 87 8.93 11.29 15.58
C ILE A 87 9.70 10.15 16.24
N ILE A 88 9.22 8.92 16.14
CA ILE A 88 9.89 7.80 16.82
C ILE A 88 11.17 7.41 16.08
N LYS A 89 11.14 7.23 14.75
CA LYS A 89 12.35 6.80 14.03
C LYS A 89 13.31 7.93 13.71
N VAL A 90 12.85 9.02 13.10
CA VAL A 90 13.76 10.08 12.65
C VAL A 90 14.21 10.95 13.82
N LEU A 91 13.28 11.48 14.62
CA LEU A 91 13.65 12.39 15.72
C LEU A 91 14.22 11.65 16.93
N LEU A 92 13.52 10.64 17.46
CA LEU A 92 13.96 9.96 18.68
C LEU A 92 15.18 9.09 18.41
N PHE A 93 15.12 8.12 17.49
CA PHE A 93 16.30 7.27 17.23
C PHE A 93 17.35 8.00 16.39
N GLY A 94 16.98 8.64 15.28
CA GLY A 94 17.93 9.37 14.44
C GLY A 94 18.61 10.53 15.17
N GLY A 95 17.85 11.36 15.87
CA GLY A 95 18.40 12.45 16.68
C GLY A 95 19.28 11.96 17.83
N LEU A 96 18.86 10.93 18.56
CA LEU A 96 19.66 10.35 19.65
C LEU A 96 21.02 9.84 19.14
N PHE A 97 21.04 9.05 18.05
CA PHE A 97 22.28 8.52 17.52
C PHE A 97 23.14 9.60 16.86
N ALA A 98 22.55 10.66 16.30
CA ALA A 98 23.30 11.81 15.81
C ALA A 98 24.00 12.57 16.96
N VAL A 99 23.32 12.80 18.09
CA VAL A 99 23.94 13.42 19.28
C VAL A 99 25.03 12.52 19.85
N LEU A 100 24.77 11.23 20.02
CA LEU A 100 25.77 10.27 20.49
C LEU A 100 26.98 10.22 19.54
N GLY A 101 26.73 10.24 18.23
CA GLY A 101 27.76 10.34 17.20
C GLY A 101 28.62 11.59 17.39
N ALA A 102 28.01 12.76 17.55
CA ALA A 102 28.75 14.01 17.80
C ALA A 102 29.60 13.95 19.09
N MET A 103 29.07 13.37 20.17
CA MET A 103 29.77 13.27 21.46
C MET A 103 30.94 12.27 21.45
N THR A 104 30.92 11.28 20.56
CA THR A 104 31.89 10.18 20.53
C THR A 104 32.81 10.20 19.31
N GLY A 105 32.84 11.32 18.57
CA GLY A 105 33.68 11.45 17.36
C GLY A 105 33.23 10.56 16.20
N GLY A 106 31.94 10.25 16.12
CA GLY A 106 31.31 9.46 15.05
C GLY A 106 31.02 8.01 15.42
N LEU A 107 31.57 7.48 16.52
CA LEU A 107 31.36 6.08 16.93
C LEU A 107 29.88 5.77 17.23
N GLY A 108 29.17 6.69 17.88
CA GLY A 108 27.74 6.56 18.19
C GLY A 108 26.85 6.49 16.95
N GLN A 109 27.31 7.06 15.82
CA GLN A 109 26.58 6.99 14.55
C GLN A 109 26.54 5.57 13.99
N LEU A 110 27.54 4.73 14.30
CA LEU A 110 27.55 3.32 13.87
C LEU A 110 26.45 2.49 14.54
N LEU A 111 25.95 2.94 15.70
CA LEU A 111 24.90 2.24 16.46
C LEU A 111 23.48 2.53 15.95
N TRP A 112 23.31 3.42 14.97
CA TRP A 112 22.03 3.74 14.32
C TRP A 112 21.29 2.52 13.75
N VAL A 113 22.01 1.44 13.40
CA VAL A 113 21.42 0.21 12.87
C VAL A 113 20.87 -0.72 13.96
N VAL A 114 21.28 -0.55 15.22
CA VAL A 114 20.90 -1.43 16.34
C VAL A 114 19.38 -1.50 16.54
N PRO A 115 18.62 -0.38 16.52
CA PRO A 115 17.15 -0.43 16.60
C PRO A 115 16.49 -1.25 15.50
N ALA A 116 17.07 -1.27 14.29
CA ALA A 116 16.59 -2.06 13.16
C ALA A 116 16.86 -3.55 13.34
N LEU A 117 18.09 -3.88 13.77
CA LEU A 117 18.54 -5.25 14.00
C LEU A 117 17.86 -5.91 15.19
N TRP A 118 17.21 -5.16 16.07
CA TRP A 118 16.46 -5.71 17.20
C TRP A 118 15.43 -6.78 16.80
N CYS A 119 14.87 -6.71 15.59
CA CYS A 119 13.93 -7.71 15.09
C CYS A 119 14.52 -9.12 14.88
N VAL A 120 15.86 -9.24 14.81
CA VAL A 120 16.55 -10.50 14.54
C VAL A 120 16.38 -11.49 15.69
N TRP A 121 16.42 -10.99 16.93
CA TRP A 121 16.32 -11.81 18.15
C TRP A 121 15.01 -11.62 18.92
N ASP A 122 14.17 -10.67 18.52
CA ASP A 122 12.88 -10.46 19.19
C ASP A 122 11.89 -11.59 18.91
N ALA A 123 11.22 -12.09 19.96
CA ALA A 123 10.27 -13.20 19.85
C ALA A 123 9.09 -12.89 18.89
N GLU A 124 8.60 -11.64 18.93
CA GLU A 124 7.52 -11.12 18.09
C GLU A 124 8.04 -10.49 16.78
N ARG A 125 9.34 -10.66 16.50
CA ARG A 125 10.05 -10.07 15.35
C ARG A 125 9.96 -8.55 15.28
N GLN A 126 9.68 -7.87 16.40
CA GLN A 126 9.54 -6.41 16.45
C GLN A 126 10.90 -5.72 16.37
N CYS A 127 11.02 -4.65 15.59
CA CYS A 127 12.15 -3.72 15.74
C CYS A 127 11.97 -2.88 17.01
N LEU A 128 13.02 -2.20 17.47
CA LEU A 128 12.96 -1.47 18.73
C LEU A 128 11.90 -0.35 18.72
N TRP A 129 11.78 0.39 17.60
CA TRP A 129 10.73 1.40 17.41
C TRP A 129 9.32 0.79 17.35
N ASP A 130 9.18 -0.48 16.97
CA ASP A 130 7.88 -1.15 16.95
C ASP A 130 7.41 -1.41 18.37
N LYS A 131 8.33 -1.82 19.26
CA LYS A 131 8.06 -1.99 20.69
C LYS A 131 7.69 -0.67 21.35
N VAL A 132 8.47 0.39 21.09
CA VAL A 132 8.17 1.74 21.61
C VAL A 132 6.80 2.21 21.12
N GLY A 133 6.43 1.91 19.87
CA GLY A 133 5.11 2.21 19.32
C GLY A 133 3.99 1.25 19.76
N SER A 134 4.29 0.12 20.41
CA SER A 134 3.31 -0.97 20.60
C SER A 134 2.64 -1.40 19.28
N THR A 135 3.48 -1.65 18.26
CA THR A 135 3.06 -2.01 16.91
C THR A 135 3.67 -3.33 16.44
N TYR A 136 2.99 -3.94 15.48
CA TYR A 136 3.40 -5.16 14.81
C TYR A 136 3.40 -4.90 13.30
N ILE A 137 4.27 -5.59 12.56
CA ILE A 137 4.30 -5.51 11.10
C ILE A 137 3.75 -6.80 10.54
N ALA A 138 2.64 -6.69 9.82
CA ALA A 138 2.04 -7.79 9.09
C ALA A 138 2.44 -7.71 7.61
N HIS A 139 2.57 -8.86 6.98
CA HIS A 139 2.75 -9.03 5.54
C HIS A 139 1.47 -9.61 4.96
N SER A 140 1.01 -9.06 3.85
CA SER A 140 -0.20 -9.48 3.15
C SER A 140 0.16 -10.28 1.88
N PRO A 141 0.04 -11.62 1.89
CA PRO A 141 0.40 -12.44 0.73
C PRO A 141 -0.55 -12.24 -0.45
N GLN A 142 -1.84 -11.98 -0.17
CA GLN A 142 -2.90 -11.85 -1.18
C GLN A 142 -3.28 -10.40 -1.46
N GLY A 143 -2.58 -9.42 -0.88
CA GLY A 143 -2.93 -8.01 -1.02
C GLY A 143 -4.14 -7.59 -0.18
N TYR A 144 -4.61 -8.43 0.74
CA TYR A 144 -5.57 -8.05 1.78
C TYR A 144 -5.09 -6.80 2.54
N ARG A 145 -5.98 -5.81 2.62
CA ARG A 145 -5.76 -4.55 3.33
C ARG A 145 -6.55 -4.55 4.64
N PRO A 146 -5.90 -4.60 5.80
CA PRO A 146 -6.60 -4.54 7.07
C PRO A 146 -7.26 -3.18 7.29
N LEU A 147 -8.38 -3.17 7.99
CA LEU A 147 -9.11 -1.95 8.32
C LEU A 147 -8.45 -1.21 9.48
N THR A 148 -8.50 0.11 9.43
CA THR A 148 -8.18 0.99 10.57
C THR A 148 -9.35 1.00 11.55
N ALA A 149 -9.09 1.30 12.83
CA ALA A 149 -10.15 1.40 13.83
C ALA A 149 -11.30 2.36 13.41
N ALA A 150 -10.98 3.45 12.69
CA ALA A 150 -11.97 4.37 12.15
C ALA A 150 -12.82 3.74 11.03
N GLU A 151 -12.19 3.04 10.08
CA GLU A 151 -12.91 2.31 9.02
C GLU A 151 -13.82 1.22 9.61
N MET A 152 -13.35 0.52 10.66
CA MET A 152 -14.14 -0.50 11.37
C MET A 152 -15.34 0.12 12.08
N ALA A 153 -15.14 1.25 12.79
CA ALA A 153 -16.23 1.95 13.47
C ALA A 153 -17.32 2.42 12.49
N VAL A 154 -16.95 2.91 11.30
CA VAL A 154 -17.91 3.29 10.25
C VAL A 154 -18.71 2.09 9.74
N ARG A 155 -18.11 0.90 9.73
CA ARG A 155 -18.77 -0.35 9.32
C ARG A 155 -19.54 -1.03 10.45
N GLY A 156 -19.47 -0.52 11.68
CA GLY A 156 -20.01 -1.21 12.86
C GLY A 156 -19.23 -2.47 13.23
N GLU A 157 -18.01 -2.64 12.72
CA GLU A 157 -17.12 -3.75 13.04
C GLU A 157 -16.24 -3.41 14.26
N GLN A 158 -15.94 -4.40 15.09
CA GLN A 158 -15.02 -4.26 16.22
C GLN A 158 -13.64 -4.81 15.88
N PRO A 159 -12.55 -4.18 16.39
CA PRO A 159 -11.20 -4.70 16.21
C PRO A 159 -11.13 -6.17 16.63
N PRO A 160 -10.39 -7.02 15.91
CA PRO A 160 -10.14 -8.38 16.35
C PRO A 160 -9.41 -8.30 17.69
N ALA A 161 -10.16 -8.55 18.78
CA ALA A 161 -9.65 -8.36 20.13
C ALA A 161 -8.32 -9.10 20.30
N ALA A 162 -7.33 -8.44 20.90
CA ALA A 162 -6.06 -9.06 21.23
C ALA A 162 -6.31 -10.33 22.06
N GLY A 163 -6.15 -11.52 21.45
CA GLY A 163 -6.39 -12.81 22.09
C GLY A 163 -7.82 -13.35 22.04
N GLY A 164 -8.73 -12.74 21.28
CA GLY A 164 -10.05 -13.32 20.95
C GLY A 164 -10.05 -13.86 19.53
N ILE A 165 -10.43 -15.12 19.33
CA ILE A 165 -10.69 -15.68 17.99
C ILE A 165 -11.73 -14.75 17.32
N PRO A 166 -11.43 -14.13 16.15
CA PRO A 166 -12.42 -13.32 15.47
C PRO A 166 -13.60 -14.22 15.07
N THR A 167 -14.76 -13.99 15.70
CA THR A 167 -16.04 -14.65 15.35
C THR A 167 -16.68 -14.07 14.09
N GLY A 168 -16.04 -13.09 13.47
CA GLY A 168 -16.42 -12.57 12.17
C GLY A 168 -15.27 -12.76 11.21
N ARG A 169 -15.37 -13.78 10.36
CA ARG A 169 -14.80 -13.68 9.02
C ARG A 169 -15.47 -12.46 8.40
N VAL A 170 -14.82 -11.29 8.44
CA VAL A 170 -15.04 -10.35 7.36
C VAL A 170 -14.34 -11.04 6.22
N GLU A 171 -15.10 -11.87 5.50
CA GLU A 171 -14.69 -12.36 4.19
C GLU A 171 -14.08 -11.13 3.53
N ALA A 172 -12.78 -11.21 3.18
CA ALA A 172 -12.23 -10.27 2.22
C ALA A 172 -13.33 -10.11 1.18
N PRO A 173 -13.82 -8.87 0.91
CA PRO A 173 -14.96 -8.71 0.02
C PRO A 173 -14.67 -9.63 -1.14
N GLU A 174 -15.52 -10.64 -1.36
CA GLU A 174 -15.21 -11.74 -2.29
C GLU A 174 -14.53 -11.06 -3.46
N PRO A 175 -13.32 -11.48 -3.88
CA PRO A 175 -12.72 -10.92 -5.07
C PRO A 175 -13.85 -10.97 -6.08
N PRO A 176 -14.37 -9.81 -6.52
CA PRO A 176 -15.76 -9.67 -6.92
C PRO A 176 -16.05 -10.89 -7.74
N GLU A 177 -17.03 -11.69 -7.29
CA GLU A 177 -17.48 -12.83 -8.07
C GLU A 177 -17.48 -12.33 -9.52
N PRO A 178 -16.89 -13.04 -10.51
CA PRO A 178 -16.77 -12.49 -11.86
C PRO A 178 -18.13 -12.14 -12.50
N SER A 179 -19.22 -12.18 -11.75
CA SER A 179 -20.42 -11.34 -11.81
C SER A 179 -20.20 -9.90 -11.26
N GLY A 180 -19.36 -9.12 -11.93
CA GLY A 180 -19.26 -7.68 -11.67
C GLY A 180 -17.85 -7.12 -11.59
N LEU A 181 -16.90 -7.72 -12.32
CA LEU A 181 -16.01 -6.86 -13.09
C LEU A 181 -16.95 -5.85 -13.77
N MET A 182 -16.98 -4.63 -13.25
CA MET A 182 -17.39 -3.48 -14.02
C MET A 182 -16.52 -3.63 -15.25
N ASP A 183 -17.13 -4.16 -16.30
CA ASP A 183 -16.64 -4.15 -17.64
C ASP A 183 -16.40 -2.66 -17.85
N TYR A 184 -15.18 -2.20 -17.58
CA TYR A 184 -14.77 -0.89 -18.02
C TYR A 184 -14.84 -1.00 -19.54
N PRO A 185 -15.68 -0.18 -20.16
CA PRO A 185 -16.85 -0.73 -20.81
C PRO A 185 -16.46 -1.28 -22.18
N ARG A 186 -16.38 -2.60 -22.32
CA ARG A 186 -16.49 -3.21 -23.66
C ARG A 186 -17.77 -2.74 -24.34
N GLU A 187 -18.84 -2.44 -23.61
CA GLU A 187 -20.04 -1.80 -24.16
C GLU A 187 -19.80 -0.36 -24.65
N ALA A 188 -19.03 0.50 -23.97
CA ALA A 188 -18.81 1.87 -24.44
C ALA A 188 -17.70 1.94 -25.49
N ALA A 189 -16.70 1.05 -25.43
CA ALA A 189 -15.73 0.85 -26.51
C ALA A 189 -16.43 0.28 -27.76
N SER A 190 -17.28 -0.76 -27.61
CA SER A 190 -18.05 -1.29 -28.74
C SER A 190 -19.14 -0.35 -29.24
N MET A 191 -19.80 0.44 -28.39
CA MET A 191 -20.73 1.49 -28.83
C MET A 191 -20.00 2.64 -29.55
N ARG A 192 -18.78 3.00 -29.12
CA ARG A 192 -17.94 3.99 -29.84
C ARG A 192 -17.44 3.44 -31.16
N GLU A 193 -16.99 2.18 -31.20
CA GLU A 193 -16.58 1.50 -32.43
C GLU A 193 -17.75 1.33 -33.41
N GLN A 194 -18.94 0.98 -32.92
CA GLN A 194 -20.16 0.89 -33.74
C GLN A 194 -20.58 2.26 -34.26
N SER A 195 -20.56 3.29 -33.39
CA SER A 195 -20.86 4.68 -33.77
C SER A 195 -19.86 5.22 -34.80
N ASN A 196 -18.57 4.97 -34.62
CA ASN A 196 -17.53 5.40 -35.57
C ASN A 196 -17.63 4.63 -36.90
N ALA A 197 -17.99 3.34 -36.88
CA ALA A 197 -18.25 2.56 -38.08
C ALA A 197 -19.50 3.05 -38.84
N GLU A 198 -20.55 3.50 -38.13
CA GLU A 198 -21.72 4.13 -38.75
C GLU A 198 -21.39 5.50 -39.35
N ARG A 199 -20.63 6.34 -38.63
CA ARG A 199 -20.16 7.65 -39.13
C ARG A 199 -19.32 7.50 -40.41
N LEU A 200 -18.46 6.49 -40.49
CA LEU A 200 -17.67 6.20 -41.70
C LEU A 200 -18.54 5.75 -42.88
N ARG A 201 -19.58 4.95 -42.63
CA ARG A 201 -20.54 4.53 -43.67
C ARG A 201 -21.38 5.70 -44.17
N GLU A 202 -21.81 6.58 -43.27
CA GLU A 202 -22.55 7.79 -43.63
C GLU A 202 -21.67 8.76 -44.42
N LEU A 203 -20.42 8.97 -44.02
CA LEU A 203 -19.45 9.74 -44.79
C LEU A 203 -19.23 9.20 -46.19
N GLN A 204 -19.07 7.87 -46.32
CA GLN A 204 -18.93 7.22 -47.61
C GLN A 204 -20.19 7.39 -48.48
N ARG A 205 -21.38 7.37 -47.86
CA ARG A 205 -22.64 7.65 -48.56
C ARG A 205 -22.70 9.10 -49.04
N LEU A 206 -22.40 10.08 -48.19
CA LEU A 206 -22.41 11.51 -48.52
C LEU A 206 -21.42 11.84 -49.64
N HIS A 207 -20.24 11.22 -49.62
CA HIS A 207 -19.25 11.32 -50.70
C HIS A 207 -19.78 10.74 -52.00
N SER A 208 -20.38 9.54 -51.95
CA SER A 208 -20.97 8.91 -53.14
C SER A 208 -22.19 9.66 -53.72
N GLU A 209 -22.93 10.39 -52.86
CA GLU A 209 -24.04 11.26 -53.25
C GLU A 209 -23.56 12.65 -53.73
N GLY A 210 -22.25 12.93 -53.68
CA GLY A 210 -21.63 14.19 -54.12
C GLY A 210 -21.93 15.38 -53.21
N GLN A 211 -22.31 15.14 -51.95
CA GLN A 211 -22.69 16.19 -50.99
C GLN A 211 -21.49 16.80 -50.26
N ILE A 212 -20.34 16.13 -50.28
CA ILE A 212 -19.08 16.58 -49.68
C ILE A 212 -17.94 16.45 -50.70
N THR A 213 -16.94 17.33 -50.60
CA THR A 213 -15.77 17.31 -51.49
C THR A 213 -14.76 16.23 -51.08
N ASP A 214 -13.88 15.83 -51.99
CA ASP A 214 -12.84 14.82 -51.74
C ASP A 214 -11.92 15.22 -50.56
N GLU A 215 -11.64 16.51 -50.41
CA GLU A 215 -10.79 17.07 -49.36
C GLU A 215 -11.48 16.99 -47.99
N GLU A 216 -12.77 17.37 -47.92
CA GLU A 216 -13.58 17.26 -46.70
C GLU A 216 -13.80 15.82 -46.26
N TYR A 217 -13.94 14.89 -47.21
CA TYR A 217 -14.06 13.46 -46.92
C TYR A 217 -12.82 12.91 -46.23
N GLU A 218 -11.62 13.20 -46.76
CA GLU A 218 -10.37 12.71 -46.18
C GLU A 218 -10.09 13.32 -44.80
N GLU A 219 -10.39 14.61 -44.59
CA GLU A 219 -10.23 15.25 -43.28
C GLU A 219 -11.14 14.61 -42.21
N GLN A 220 -12.42 14.43 -42.52
CA GLN A 220 -13.37 13.86 -41.55
C GLN A 220 -13.12 12.37 -41.30
N ARG A 221 -12.69 11.64 -42.34
CA ARG A 221 -12.27 10.24 -42.20
C ARG A 221 -11.03 10.13 -41.31
N ALA A 222 -10.04 11.00 -41.47
CA ALA A 222 -8.84 11.00 -40.63
C ALA A 222 -9.16 11.30 -39.16
N GLN A 223 -10.07 12.24 -38.88
CA GLN A 223 -10.52 12.54 -37.52
C GLN A 223 -11.18 11.34 -36.84
N ILE A 224 -12.04 10.61 -37.56
CA ILE A 224 -12.72 9.42 -36.99
C ILE A 224 -11.73 8.26 -36.76
N MET A 225 -10.69 8.15 -37.60
CA MET A 225 -9.64 7.14 -37.43
C MET A 225 -8.71 7.44 -36.25
N ASP A 226 -8.54 8.70 -35.86
CA ASP A 226 -7.77 9.12 -34.68
C ASP A 226 -8.55 8.92 -33.37
N GLU A 227 -9.90 8.85 -33.44
CA GLU A 227 -10.81 8.56 -32.33
C GLU A 227 -11.00 7.06 -32.01
N LEU A 228 -10.43 6.15 -32.82
CA LEU A 228 -10.48 4.68 -32.67
C LEU A 228 -9.27 4.15 -31.89
#